data_AF-A0A336N887-F1
#
_entry.id   AF-A0A336N887-F1
#
_cell.length_a   1.000
_cell.length_b   1.000
_cell.length_c   1.000
_cell.angle_alpha   90.00
_cell.angle_beta   90.00
_cell.angle_gamma   90.00
#
_symmetry.space_group_name_H-M   'P 1'
#
loop_
_entity.id
_entity.type
_entity.pdbx_description
1 polymer ?
#
loop_
_entity_poly.entity_id
_entity_poly.type
_entity_poly.pdbx_seq_one_letter_code
_entity_poly.pdbx_strand_id
1 'polypeptide(L)'
;MDGGWEEEPIEDGHKGLGAVRALNCEHEPHDPLYVGENNENGETKLAAPVGLTSSAEENEAKNVSYSYTLWVGTNVTEVITMTLTSPKNTSFFKAMIQAAEIDSRFSFDAREWPNGHYVHTLAGKKEEPRGYNFWILYRLPEYPEISSPPGNQLIAPVGE
;
A
#
# COMPACT_ATOMS: atom_id res chain seq x y z
N MET A 1 -15.50 -53.77 32.76
CA MET A 1 -16.56 -53.75 31.72
C MET A 1 -17.00 -52.31 31.58
N ASP A 2 -16.12 -51.37 31.20
CA ASP A 2 -15.38 -51.23 29.94
C ASP A 2 -16.28 -50.96 28.75
N GLY A 3 -16.05 -49.80 28.12
CA GLY A 3 -16.75 -49.30 26.94
C GLY A 3 -16.59 -47.78 26.82
N GLY A 4 -15.34 -47.31 26.84
CA GLY A 4 -14.99 -45.92 26.53
C GLY A 4 -15.14 -45.64 25.04
N TRP A 5 -15.52 -44.42 24.69
CA TRP A 5 -15.49 -43.93 23.32
C TRP A 5 -14.05 -43.48 23.02
N GLU A 6 -13.36 -44.22 22.16
CA GLU A 6 -12.06 -43.81 21.62
C GLU A 6 -12.26 -42.61 20.69
N GLU A 7 -11.55 -41.52 20.99
CA GLU A 7 -11.37 -40.39 20.07
C GLU A 7 -10.34 -40.82 19.01
N GLU A 8 -10.78 -40.95 17.77
CA GLU A 8 -9.91 -41.12 16.60
C GLU A 8 -9.14 -39.80 16.38
N PRO A 9 -7.79 -39.81 16.29
CA PRO A 9 -7.03 -38.62 16.00
C PRO A 9 -7.25 -38.18 14.55
N ILE A 10 -7.69 -36.93 14.37
CA ILE A 10 -7.72 -36.27 13.07
C ILE A 10 -6.27 -36.09 12.63
N GLU A 11 -5.85 -36.80 11.57
CA GLU A 11 -4.57 -36.59 10.92
C GLU A 11 -4.45 -35.14 10.43
N ASP A 12 -3.51 -34.42 11.05
CA ASP A 12 -3.08 -33.08 10.70
C ASP A 12 -2.46 -33.08 9.28
N GLY A 13 -3.32 -32.86 8.28
CA GLY A 13 -2.93 -32.58 6.91
C GLY A 13 -2.35 -31.18 6.77
N HIS A 14 -1.17 -30.94 7.36
CA HIS A 14 -0.35 -29.76 7.13
C HIS A 14 0.11 -29.72 5.66
N LYS A 15 -0.70 -29.18 4.75
CA LYS A 15 -0.22 -28.66 3.46
C LYS A 15 0.25 -27.23 3.67
N GLY A 16 1.36 -27.10 4.40
CA GLY A 16 2.10 -25.85 4.47
C GLY A 16 2.62 -25.45 3.09
N LEU A 17 2.79 -24.14 2.87
CA LEU A 17 3.55 -23.58 1.73
C LEU A 17 5.05 -23.83 1.93
N GLY A 18 5.42 -25.11 2.07
CA GLY A 18 6.77 -25.58 2.30
C GLY A 18 7.33 -26.21 1.04
N ALA A 19 7.64 -25.39 0.03
CA ALA A 19 8.46 -25.83 -1.10
C ALA A 19 9.23 -24.64 -1.69
N VAL A 20 9.92 -23.88 -0.84
CA VAL A 20 11.05 -23.08 -1.34
C VAL A 20 12.20 -24.06 -1.56
N ARG A 21 12.57 -24.30 -2.82
CA ARG A 21 13.83 -24.99 -3.09
C ARG A 21 14.94 -24.06 -2.62
N ALA A 22 15.79 -24.52 -1.70
CA ALA A 22 17.04 -23.85 -1.42
C ALA A 22 17.80 -23.75 -2.75
N LEU A 23 18.02 -22.52 -3.23
CA LEU A 23 19.05 -22.29 -4.24
C LEU A 23 20.37 -22.60 -3.55
N ASN A 24 21.08 -23.62 -4.05
CA ASN A 24 22.46 -23.89 -3.69
C ASN A 24 23.27 -22.62 -4.03
N CYS A 25 23.56 -21.79 -3.03
CA CYS A 25 24.57 -20.75 -3.14
C CYS A 25 25.94 -21.41 -2.97
N GLU A 26 26.39 -22.12 -4.00
CA GLU A 26 27.78 -22.58 -4.09
C GLU A 26 28.65 -21.44 -4.64
N HIS A 27 29.31 -20.73 -3.73
CA HIS A 27 30.62 -20.15 -3.99
C HIS A 27 31.38 -20.01 -2.67
N GLU A 28 32.40 -20.85 -2.50
CA GLU A 28 33.46 -20.75 -1.50
C GLU A 28 34.77 -21.07 -2.26
N PRO A 29 35.96 -20.72 -1.77
CA PRO A 29 36.35 -19.50 -1.05
C PRO A 29 37.65 -18.91 -1.66
N HIS A 30 37.97 -17.64 -1.43
CA HIS A 30 39.36 -17.18 -1.54
C HIS A 30 39.61 -15.94 -0.69
N ASP A 31 40.32 -16.15 0.42
CA ASP A 31 41.16 -15.17 1.14
C ASP A 31 42.61 -15.71 1.02
N PRO A 32 43.73 -14.97 1.20
CA PRO A 32 43.87 -13.70 1.92
C PRO A 32 44.80 -12.63 1.30
N LEU A 33 44.72 -11.40 1.86
CA LEU A 33 45.77 -10.38 2.02
C LEU A 33 46.78 -10.14 0.88
N TYR A 34 46.73 -8.95 0.24
CA TYR A 34 47.96 -8.19 -0.08
C TYR A 34 47.67 -6.68 -0.21
N VAL A 35 48.55 -5.91 0.43
CA VAL A 35 48.67 -4.45 0.41
C VAL A 35 49.59 -4.04 -0.74
N GLY A 36 49.32 -2.90 -1.39
CA GLY A 36 50.25 -2.21 -2.31
C GLY A 36 49.47 -1.31 -3.27
N GLU A 37 49.34 -0.01 -2.99
CA GLU A 37 50.27 1.08 -3.35
C GLU A 37 50.27 1.49 -4.84
N ASN A 38 49.90 2.76 -5.02
CA ASN A 38 50.39 3.76 -5.99
C ASN A 38 50.07 3.55 -7.49
N ASN A 39 49.37 4.54 -8.07
CA ASN A 39 50.08 5.53 -8.91
C ASN A 39 49.20 6.72 -9.30
N GLU A 40 49.87 7.86 -9.30
CA GLU A 40 49.44 9.21 -9.66
C GLU A 40 48.83 9.26 -11.08
N ASN A 41 47.80 10.09 -11.27
CA ASN A 41 47.44 10.56 -12.60
C ASN A 41 47.30 12.09 -12.59
N GLY A 42 48.06 12.71 -13.49
CA GLY A 42 48.28 14.13 -13.57
C GLY A 42 47.04 14.93 -13.95
N GLU A 43 47.02 16.16 -13.46
CA GLU A 43 46.25 17.26 -14.02
C GLU A 43 46.37 17.31 -15.55
N THR A 44 45.25 17.45 -16.26
CA THR A 44 45.16 18.45 -17.32
C THR A 44 43.70 18.81 -17.65
N LYS A 45 43.47 20.12 -17.63
CA LYS A 45 42.62 20.87 -18.56
C LYS A 45 41.11 20.91 -18.29
N LEU A 46 40.75 21.99 -17.59
CA LEU A 46 39.45 22.65 -17.59
C LEU A 46 38.84 22.73 -18.99
N ALA A 47 37.67 22.11 -19.16
CA ALA A 47 36.69 22.47 -20.18
C ALA A 47 35.33 22.59 -19.49
N ALA A 48 34.82 23.81 -19.38
CA ALA A 48 33.47 24.04 -18.91
C ALA A 48 32.49 23.43 -19.93
N PRO A 49 31.55 22.57 -19.52
CA PRO A 49 30.45 22.23 -20.40
C PRO A 49 29.57 23.47 -20.53
N VAL A 50 29.46 23.97 -21.77
CA VAL A 50 28.41 24.89 -22.19
C VAL A 50 27.10 24.28 -21.71
N GLY A 51 26.47 24.94 -20.75
CA GLY A 51 25.19 24.52 -20.21
C GLY A 51 24.20 24.41 -21.35
N LEU A 52 23.87 23.19 -21.72
CA LEU A 52 22.55 22.85 -22.23
C LEU A 52 21.58 23.59 -21.31
N THR A 53 20.78 24.50 -21.88
CA THR A 53 19.54 24.92 -21.23
C THR A 53 18.79 23.63 -20.96
N SER A 54 18.89 23.17 -19.72
CA SER A 54 18.17 22.03 -19.25
C SER A 54 16.72 22.34 -19.53
N SER A 55 16.09 21.46 -20.31
CA SER A 55 14.65 21.26 -20.36
C SER A 55 14.18 20.93 -18.93
N ALA A 56 14.18 21.93 -18.06
CA ALA A 56 13.80 21.86 -16.66
C ALA A 56 12.47 22.59 -16.43
N GLU A 57 11.63 22.68 -17.47
CA GLU A 57 10.29 23.26 -17.39
C GLU A 57 9.18 22.22 -17.63
N GLU A 58 9.46 20.92 -17.58
CA GLU A 58 8.41 19.90 -17.74
C GLU A 58 8.48 18.75 -16.74
N ASN A 59 8.62 19.09 -15.45
CA ASN A 59 8.05 18.21 -14.41
C ASN A 59 7.63 19.03 -13.19
N GLU A 60 6.99 20.18 -13.42
CA GLU A 60 6.19 20.79 -12.36
C GLU A 60 5.14 19.75 -11.97
N ALA A 61 5.20 19.27 -10.74
CA ALA A 61 4.29 18.27 -10.22
C ALA A 61 2.87 18.84 -10.24
N LYS A 62 2.16 18.64 -11.35
CA LYS A 62 0.79 19.14 -11.54
C LYS A 62 -0.06 18.53 -10.43
N ASN A 63 -0.60 19.37 -9.56
CA ASN A 63 -1.53 18.91 -8.54
C ASN A 63 -2.84 18.48 -9.19
N VAL A 64 -3.51 17.51 -8.57
CA VAL A 64 -4.84 17.05 -8.95
C VAL A 64 -5.79 17.28 -7.77
N SER A 65 -7.01 17.69 -8.08
CA SER A 65 -8.08 17.85 -7.09
C SER A 65 -9.11 16.74 -7.24
N TYR A 66 -9.56 16.20 -6.12
CA TYR A 66 -10.52 15.10 -6.07
C TYR A 66 -11.35 15.17 -4.79
N SER A 67 -12.47 14.46 -4.79
CA SER A 67 -13.35 14.33 -3.63
C SER A 67 -13.15 12.99 -2.94
N TYR A 68 -12.89 13.02 -1.64
CA TYR A 68 -12.94 11.84 -0.78
C TYR A 68 -14.25 11.84 0.00
N THR A 69 -15.10 10.83 -0.24
CA THR A 69 -16.37 10.65 0.47
C THR A 69 -16.32 9.38 1.31
N LEU A 70 -16.66 9.50 2.59
CA LEU A 70 -16.84 8.41 3.53
C LEU A 70 -18.33 8.14 3.74
N TRP A 71 -18.74 6.90 3.50
CA TRP A 71 -20.08 6.39 3.81
C TRP A 71 -19.99 5.41 4.97
N VAL A 72 -20.66 5.71 6.08
CA VAL A 72 -20.64 4.89 7.29
C VAL A 72 -22.01 4.29 7.54
N GLY A 73 -22.01 3.00 7.90
CA GLY A 73 -23.21 2.24 8.23
C GLY A 73 -23.83 1.56 7.01
N THR A 74 -24.46 0.40 7.23
CA THR A 74 -25.07 -0.44 6.18
C THR A 74 -26.20 0.28 5.44
N ASN A 75 -26.86 1.25 6.09
CA ASN A 75 -27.90 2.11 5.51
C ASN A 75 -27.39 3.54 5.24
N VAL A 76 -26.07 3.74 5.16
CA VAL A 76 -25.43 5.05 4.93
C VAL A 76 -25.96 6.10 5.92
N THR A 77 -25.79 5.81 7.20
CA THR A 77 -26.27 6.70 8.28
C THR A 77 -25.48 7.99 8.37
N GLU A 78 -24.23 7.97 7.88
CA GLU A 78 -23.36 9.15 7.86
C GLU A 78 -22.65 9.24 6.51
N VAL A 79 -22.68 10.44 5.91
CA VAL A 79 -21.96 10.79 4.70
C VAL A 79 -21.11 12.01 4.98
N ILE A 80 -19.80 11.87 4.77
CA ILE A 80 -18.85 12.95 4.97
C ILE A 80 -18.00 13.07 3.70
N THR A 81 -17.94 14.27 3.13
CA THR A 81 -17.19 14.53 1.90
C THR A 81 -16.18 15.64 2.15
N MET A 82 -14.97 15.46 1.61
CA MET A 82 -13.91 16.44 1.64
C MET A 82 -13.23 16.53 0.28
N THR A 83 -12.93 17.75 -0.17
CA THR A 83 -12.11 17.98 -1.36
C THR A 83 -10.66 18.06 -0.95
N LEU A 84 -9.81 17.30 -1.63
CA LEU A 84 -8.37 17.26 -1.41
C LEU A 84 -7.65 17.68 -2.69
N THR A 85 -6.45 18.22 -2.51
CA THR A 85 -5.52 18.52 -3.58
C THR A 85 -4.17 17.93 -3.21
N SER A 86 -3.62 17.12 -4.11
CA SER A 86 -2.31 16.48 -3.92
C SER A 86 -1.54 16.40 -5.24
N PRO A 87 -0.21 16.19 -5.20
CA PRO A 87 0.56 15.92 -6.41
C PRO A 87 -0.02 14.77 -7.22
N LYS A 88 0.09 14.84 -8.55
CA LYS A 88 -0.26 13.72 -9.42
C LYS A 88 0.49 12.45 -8.99
N ASN A 89 -0.17 11.30 -9.14
CA ASN A 89 0.33 9.97 -8.71
C ASN A 89 0.52 9.83 -7.19
N THR A 90 -0.15 10.66 -6.39
CA THR A 90 -0.31 10.40 -4.95
C THR A 90 -1.23 9.20 -4.76
N SER A 91 -0.78 8.22 -3.96
CA SER A 91 -1.58 7.05 -3.63
C SER A 91 -2.80 7.40 -2.81
N PHE A 92 -3.85 6.59 -2.90
CA PHE A 92 -5.05 6.83 -2.08
C PHE A 92 -4.74 6.75 -0.57
N PHE A 93 -3.80 5.90 -0.17
CA PHE A 93 -3.38 5.81 1.23
C PHE A 93 -2.80 7.13 1.75
N LYS A 94 -1.97 7.82 0.95
CA LYS A 94 -1.47 9.16 1.30
C LYS A 94 -2.58 10.20 1.36
N ALA A 95 -3.58 10.10 0.48
CA ALA A 95 -4.76 10.96 0.54
C ALA A 95 -5.56 10.75 1.83
N MET A 96 -5.66 9.50 2.32
CA MET A 96 -6.29 9.20 3.61
C MET A 96 -5.52 9.82 4.78
N ILE A 97 -4.18 9.77 4.76
CA ILE A 97 -3.34 10.43 5.78
C ILE A 97 -3.61 11.94 5.77
N GLN A 98 -3.53 12.57 4.60
CA GLN A 98 -3.82 14.00 4.43
C GLN A 98 -5.23 14.34 4.95
N ALA A 99 -6.22 13.49 4.66
CA ALA A 99 -7.58 13.69 5.13
C ALA A 99 -7.68 13.68 6.66
N ALA A 100 -7.05 12.70 7.31
CA ALA A 100 -7.07 12.54 8.75
C ALA A 100 -6.34 13.68 9.50
N GLU A 101 -5.33 14.27 8.88
CA GLU A 101 -4.63 15.46 9.41
C GLU A 101 -5.51 16.72 9.37
N ILE A 102 -6.37 16.84 8.35
CA ILE A 102 -7.26 18.00 8.16
C ILE A 102 -8.52 17.87 9.04
N ASP A 103 -9.12 16.67 9.08
CA ASP A 103 -10.36 16.41 9.81
C ASP A 103 -10.31 15.03 10.46
N SER A 104 -10.37 15.01 11.79
CA SER A 104 -10.29 13.80 12.59
C SER A 104 -11.39 12.78 12.30
N ARG A 105 -12.50 13.17 11.65
CA ARG A 105 -13.54 12.22 11.21
C ARG A 105 -13.03 11.25 10.15
N PHE A 106 -11.95 11.60 9.44
CA PHE A 106 -11.27 10.73 8.47
C PHE A 106 -10.17 9.87 9.11
N SER A 107 -10.01 9.89 10.44
CA SER A 107 -9.04 9.03 11.14
C SER A 107 -9.28 7.56 10.79
N PHE A 108 -8.19 6.81 10.61
CA PHE A 108 -8.23 5.41 10.24
C PHE A 108 -7.06 4.63 10.87
N ASP A 109 -7.24 3.31 10.99
CA ASP A 109 -6.16 2.39 11.33
C ASP A 109 -5.93 1.44 10.15
N ALA A 110 -4.65 1.19 9.86
CA ALA A 110 -4.23 0.26 8.83
C ALA A 110 -3.13 -0.68 9.33
N ARG A 111 -3.03 -1.84 8.66
CA ARG A 111 -1.94 -2.80 8.84
C ARG A 111 -1.11 -2.88 7.57
N GLU A 112 0.19 -3.01 7.72
CA GLU A 112 1.07 -3.35 6.60
C GLU A 112 0.94 -4.83 6.27
N TRP A 113 0.72 -5.11 5.01
CA TRP A 113 0.71 -6.44 4.41
C TRP A 113 1.72 -6.47 3.26
N PRO A 114 2.19 -7.64 2.82
CA PRO A 114 3.15 -7.74 1.70
C PRO A 114 2.67 -7.08 0.40
N ASN A 115 1.35 -6.96 0.21
CA ASN A 115 0.70 -6.37 -0.95
C ASN A 115 0.22 -4.92 -0.73
N GLY A 116 0.60 -4.27 0.37
CA GLY A 116 0.26 -2.88 0.66
C GLY A 116 -0.43 -2.68 2.01
N HIS A 117 -1.15 -1.57 2.15
CA HIS A 117 -1.84 -1.23 3.40
C HIS A 117 -3.27 -1.74 3.42
N TYR A 118 -3.63 -2.45 4.47
CA TYR A 118 -4.98 -2.92 4.73
C TYR A 118 -5.66 -2.04 5.78
N VAL A 119 -6.64 -1.24 5.37
CA VAL A 119 -7.40 -0.37 6.27
C VAL A 119 -8.54 -1.17 6.91
N HIS A 120 -8.55 -1.26 8.25
CA HIS A 120 -9.54 -2.05 8.99
C HIS A 120 -10.41 -1.22 9.94
N THR A 121 -10.04 0.03 10.20
CA THR A 121 -10.82 0.98 11.01
C THR A 121 -10.90 2.30 10.27
N LEU A 122 -12.09 2.90 10.18
CA LEU A 122 -12.31 4.22 9.61
C LEU A 122 -13.40 4.94 10.42
N ALA A 123 -13.24 6.24 10.69
CA ALA A 123 -14.16 7.03 11.52
C ALA A 123 -14.51 6.36 12.87
N GLY A 124 -13.52 5.69 13.49
CA GLY A 124 -13.70 4.95 14.74
C GLY A 124 -14.54 3.67 14.64
N LYS A 125 -14.94 3.24 13.44
CA LYS A 125 -15.67 1.98 13.20
C LYS A 125 -14.70 0.94 12.65
N LYS A 126 -14.51 -0.13 13.42
CA LYS A 126 -13.68 -1.28 13.03
C LYS A 126 -14.51 -2.27 12.22
N GLU A 127 -13.90 -2.89 11.23
CA GLU A 127 -14.49 -3.99 10.48
C GLU A 127 -14.91 -5.15 11.40
N GLU A 128 -15.92 -5.90 10.95
CA GLU A 128 -16.42 -7.07 11.63
C GLU A 128 -16.66 -8.20 10.61
N PRO A 129 -15.64 -9.05 10.36
CA PRO A 129 -15.74 -10.08 9.33
C PRO A 129 -16.87 -11.09 9.57
N ARG A 130 -17.18 -11.40 10.84
CA ARG A 130 -18.30 -12.29 11.21
C ARG A 130 -19.66 -11.70 10.86
N GLY A 131 -19.78 -10.38 10.88
CA GLY A 131 -20.97 -9.64 10.48
C GLY A 131 -20.96 -9.24 9.00
N TYR A 132 -19.94 -9.66 8.23
CA TYR A 132 -19.71 -9.26 6.84
C TYR A 132 -19.59 -7.73 6.66
N ASN A 133 -19.09 -7.03 7.68
CA ASN A 133 -18.89 -5.59 7.64
C ASN A 133 -17.43 -5.29 7.28
N PHE A 134 -17.22 -4.77 6.07
CA PHE A 134 -15.90 -4.43 5.53
C PHE A 134 -15.88 -3.01 4.99
N TRP A 135 -14.69 -2.41 4.95
CA TRP A 135 -14.45 -1.17 4.24
C TRP A 135 -14.15 -1.44 2.77
N ILE A 136 -14.90 -0.80 1.88
CA ILE A 136 -14.73 -0.95 0.43
C ILE A 136 -14.31 0.40 -0.15
N LEU A 137 -13.22 0.38 -0.92
CA LEU A 137 -12.75 1.54 -1.65
C LEU A 137 -13.33 1.54 -3.06
N TYR A 138 -14.06 2.61 -3.39
CA TYR A 138 -14.58 2.83 -4.74
C TYR A 138 -13.85 3.97 -5.43
N ARG A 139 -13.70 3.86 -6.74
CA ARG A 139 -13.25 4.96 -7.61
C ARG A 139 -14.40 5.38 -8.50
N LEU A 140 -14.95 6.57 -8.25
CA LEU A 140 -16.13 7.06 -8.96
C LEU A 140 -15.77 8.26 -9.85
N PRO A 141 -16.40 8.39 -11.03
CA PRO A 141 -16.28 9.59 -11.86
C PRO A 141 -17.06 10.78 -11.29
N GLU A 142 -18.09 10.51 -10.48
CA GLU A 142 -19.02 11.49 -9.92
C GLU A 142 -19.27 11.19 -8.43
N TYR A 143 -19.96 12.10 -7.74
CA TYR A 143 -20.32 11.89 -6.34
C TYR A 143 -21.29 10.70 -6.19
N PRO A 144 -21.14 9.89 -5.13
CA PRO A 144 -22.02 8.74 -4.94
C PRO A 144 -23.42 9.20 -4.51
N GLU A 145 -24.45 8.55 -5.04
CA GLU A 145 -25.85 8.80 -4.69
C GLU A 145 -26.42 7.67 -3.82
N ILE A 146 -27.03 8.01 -2.69
CA ILE A 146 -27.55 7.02 -1.72
C ILE A 146 -28.65 6.14 -2.36
N SER A 147 -29.46 6.71 -3.26
CA SER A 147 -30.50 5.99 -4.01
C SER A 147 -29.95 4.96 -5.01
N SER A 148 -28.67 5.09 -5.39
CA SER A 148 -28.00 4.21 -6.35
C SER A 148 -26.58 3.93 -5.89
N PRO A 149 -26.39 3.08 -4.86
CA PRO A 149 -25.08 2.80 -4.30
C PRO A 149 -24.12 2.20 -5.36
N PRO A 150 -22.81 2.50 -5.29
CA PRO A 150 -21.83 1.98 -6.23
C PRO A 150 -21.80 0.45 -6.28
N GLY A 151 -21.87 -0.11 -7.49
CA GLY A 151 -21.72 -1.54 -7.70
C GLY A 151 -20.26 -2.01 -7.67
N ASN A 152 -20.07 -3.33 -7.59
CA ASN A 152 -18.74 -3.96 -7.47
C ASN A 152 -17.79 -3.64 -8.63
N GLN A 153 -18.30 -3.27 -9.80
CA GLN A 153 -17.52 -2.87 -10.97
C GLN A 153 -16.75 -1.56 -10.78
N LEU A 154 -17.06 -0.79 -9.73
CA LEU A 154 -16.43 0.49 -9.39
C LEU A 154 -15.45 0.37 -8.22
N ILE A 155 -15.21 -0.85 -7.72
CA ILE A 155 -14.21 -1.10 -6.69
C ILE A 155 -12.84 -0.70 -7.25
N ALA A 156 -12.10 0.07 -6.47
CA ALA A 156 -10.78 0.50 -6.87
C ALA A 156 -9.85 -0.71 -7.01
N PRO A 157 -8.96 -0.72 -8.02
CA PRO A 157 -7.88 -1.70 -8.06
C PRO A 157 -7.02 -1.55 -6.80
N VAL A 158 -6.28 -2.61 -6.45
CA VAL A 158 -5.35 -2.62 -5.30
C VAL A 158 -4.50 -1.35 -5.34
N GLY A 159 -4.47 -0.60 -4.23
CA GLY A 159 -3.97 0.76 -4.20
C GLY A 159 -2.49 0.87 -4.54
N GLU A 160 -2.17 1.56 -5.64
CA GLU A 160 -0.85 2.14 -5.90
C GLU A 160 -0.75 3.56 -5.31
#